data_AF-A0A1X0FE28-F1
#
_entry.id   AF-A0A1X0FE28-F1
#
_cell.length_a   1.000
_cell.length_b   1.000
_cell.length_c   1.000
_cell.angle_alpha   90.00
_cell.angle_beta   90.00
_cell.angle_gamma   90.00
#
_symmetry.space_group_name_H-M   'P 1'
#
loop_
_entity.id
_entity.type
_entity.pdbx_description
1 polymer ?
#
loop_
_entity_poly.entity_id
_entity_poly.type
_entity_poly.pdbx_seq_one_letter_code
_entity_poly.pdbx_strand_id
1 'polypeptide(L)'
;MADIGAPFNFTDSVSDPNAPFRRLIRAGHRGTDWFIWYEHGGVGYSWQAVIARVVPGGAAKVLANAGTISDTLCTLTDDAFAGQVPPYPPGTWAASDF
;
A
#
# COMPACT_ATOMS: atom_id res chain seq x y z
N MET A 1 9.45 -4.22 -7.25
CA MET A 1 9.44 -3.37 -6.03
C MET A 1 10.82 -3.50 -5.41
N ALA A 2 11.36 -2.42 -4.85
CA ALA A 2 12.61 -2.39 -4.12
C ALA A 2 12.40 -2.82 -2.65
N ASP A 3 13.44 -3.38 -2.05
CA ASP A 3 13.48 -3.71 -0.62
C ASP A 3 13.54 -2.46 0.27
N ILE A 4 13.31 -2.65 1.56
CA ILE A 4 13.35 -1.59 2.56
C ILE A 4 14.72 -0.88 2.51
N GLY A 5 14.71 0.43 2.28
CA GLY A 5 15.92 1.27 2.22
C GLY A 5 16.71 1.19 0.90
N ALA A 6 16.36 0.29 -0.03
CA ALA A 6 17.04 0.20 -1.31
C ALA A 6 16.72 1.42 -2.21
N PRO A 7 17.57 1.72 -3.22
CA PRO A 7 17.28 2.74 -4.23
C PRO A 7 16.02 2.38 -5.03
N PHE A 8 15.26 3.39 -5.40
CA PHE A 8 14.08 3.25 -6.26
C PHE A 8 13.82 4.57 -6.99
N ASN A 9 13.05 4.52 -8.08
CA ASN A 9 12.71 5.71 -8.84
C ASN A 9 11.54 6.46 -8.19
N PHE A 10 11.83 7.56 -7.49
CA PHE A 10 10.85 8.32 -6.71
C PHE A 10 10.20 9.50 -7.47
N THR A 11 10.73 9.86 -8.65
CA THR A 11 10.24 10.99 -9.46
C THR A 11 9.73 10.54 -10.84
N ASP A 12 9.08 11.45 -11.57
CA ASP A 12 8.72 11.25 -12.97
C ASP A 12 9.92 11.09 -13.92
N SER A 13 11.09 11.62 -13.53
CA SER A 13 12.31 11.54 -14.32
C SER A 13 13.07 10.26 -13.98
N VAL A 14 13.23 9.39 -14.97
CA VAL A 14 13.93 8.11 -14.82
C VAL A 14 15.41 8.28 -15.14
N SER A 15 16.27 8.12 -14.14
CA SER A 15 17.74 8.13 -14.30
C SER A 15 18.34 6.73 -14.41
N ASP A 16 17.78 5.75 -13.70
CA ASP A 16 18.09 4.32 -13.84
C ASP A 16 16.86 3.58 -14.37
N PRO A 17 16.89 3.06 -15.61
CA PRO A 17 15.75 2.35 -16.19
C PRO A 17 15.43 1.01 -15.52
N ASN A 18 16.32 0.49 -14.68
CA ASN A 18 16.10 -0.76 -13.93
C ASN A 18 15.53 -0.52 -12.53
N ALA A 19 15.57 0.73 -12.04
CA ALA A 19 15.07 1.06 -10.73
C ALA A 19 13.53 0.92 -10.69
N PRO A 20 12.96 0.19 -9.71
CA PRO A 20 11.52 0.08 -9.59
C PRO A 20 10.91 1.39 -9.11
N PHE A 21 9.63 1.62 -9.45
CA PHE A 21 8.86 2.78 -8.96
C PHE A 21 8.25 2.58 -7.57
N ARG A 22 8.36 1.38 -7.00
CA ARG A 22 7.80 1.05 -5.69
C ARG A 22 8.88 0.57 -4.75
N ARG A 23 8.83 0.99 -3.49
CA ARG A 23 9.71 0.49 -2.41
C ARG A 23 8.92 0.05 -1.21
N LEU A 24 9.23 -1.14 -0.68
CA LEU A 24 8.60 -1.65 0.53
C LEU A 24 8.95 -0.76 1.73
N ILE A 25 7.95 -0.38 2.52
CA ILE A 25 8.14 0.26 3.83
C ILE A 25 8.05 -0.80 4.93
N ARG A 26 6.94 -1.54 4.96
CA ARG A 26 6.65 -2.53 6.00
C ARG A 26 5.57 -3.50 5.53
N ALA A 27 5.63 -4.74 6.00
CA ALA A 27 4.54 -5.68 5.89
C ALA A 27 4.36 -6.41 7.23
N GLY A 28 3.16 -6.89 7.48
CA GLY A 28 2.84 -7.64 8.68
C GLY A 28 1.45 -8.25 8.59
N HIS A 29 1.06 -9.01 9.60
CA HIS A 29 -0.24 -9.68 9.59
C HIS A 29 -0.81 -9.88 10.99
N ARG A 30 -2.13 -10.05 11.05
CA ARG A 30 -2.89 -10.50 12.22
C ARG A 30 -3.81 -11.65 11.78
N GLY A 31 -3.43 -12.88 12.15
CA GLY A 31 -4.10 -14.07 11.62
C GLY A 31 -3.93 -14.15 10.11
N THR A 32 -5.04 -14.25 9.37
CA THR A 32 -5.08 -14.28 7.90
C THR A 32 -5.10 -12.91 7.24
N ASP A 33 -5.20 -11.83 8.02
CA ASP A 33 -5.28 -10.47 7.47
C ASP A 33 -3.87 -9.88 7.42
N TRP A 34 -3.41 -9.57 6.22
CA TRP A 34 -2.09 -9.03 5.91
C TRP A 34 -2.20 -7.57 5.54
N PHE A 35 -1.17 -6.79 5.87
CA PHE A 35 -0.97 -5.45 5.34
C PHE A 35 0.39 -5.33 4.66
N ILE A 36 0.45 -4.49 3.63
CA ILE A 36 1.67 -4.08 2.94
C ILE A 36 1.62 -2.56 2.79
N TRP A 37 2.67 -1.89 3.26
CA TRP A 37 2.90 -0.46 3.06
C TRP A 37 4.08 -0.28 2.11
N TYR A 38 3.93 0.60 1.14
CA TYR A 38 4.99 0.89 0.17
C TYR A 38 4.94 2.33 -0.31
N GLU A 39 6.10 2.82 -0.76
CA GLU A 39 6.25 4.09 -1.46
C GLU A 39 6.01 3.88 -2.96
N HIS A 40 5.49 4.90 -3.62
CA HIS A 40 5.31 4.94 -5.07
C HIS A 40 5.82 6.27 -5.63
N GLY A 41 6.76 6.22 -6.58
CA GLY A 41 7.23 7.36 -7.35
C GLY A 41 6.48 7.56 -8.67
N GLY A 42 6.80 8.61 -9.41
CA GLY A 42 6.05 9.06 -10.61
C GLY A 42 5.23 10.31 -10.28
N VAL A 43 4.05 10.50 -10.92
CA VAL A 43 3.24 11.74 -10.90
C VAL A 43 2.66 12.01 -9.49
N GLY A 44 3.56 12.39 -8.59
CA GLY A 44 3.39 12.42 -7.15
C GLY A 44 4.08 11.24 -6.44
N TYR A 45 5.05 11.54 -5.59
CA TYR A 45 5.51 10.60 -4.55
C TYR A 45 4.38 10.40 -3.54
N SER A 46 4.05 9.14 -3.27
CA SER A 46 2.98 8.79 -2.34
C SER A 46 3.32 7.55 -1.51
N TRP A 47 2.72 7.46 -0.33
CA TRP A 47 2.60 6.17 0.35
C TRP A 47 1.31 5.48 -0.06
N GLN A 48 1.35 4.16 0.04
CA GLN A 48 0.30 3.24 -0.39
C GLN A 48 0.15 2.16 0.67
N ALA A 49 -1.08 1.73 0.91
CA ALA A 49 -1.38 0.63 1.80
C ALA A 49 -2.38 -0.34 1.16
N VAL A 50 -2.03 -1.61 1.16
CA VAL A 50 -2.90 -2.71 0.76
C VAL A 50 -3.11 -3.60 1.96
N ILE A 51 -4.36 -3.85 2.31
CA ILE A 51 -4.77 -4.79 3.33
C ILE A 51 -5.58 -5.89 2.64
N ALA A 52 -5.22 -7.15 2.86
CA ALA A 52 -5.87 -8.28 2.24
C ALA A 52 -5.99 -9.46 3.21
N ARG A 53 -7.11 -10.18 3.12
CA ARG A 53 -7.27 -11.49 3.74
C ARG A 53 -6.68 -12.56 2.83
N VAL A 54 -5.70 -13.28 3.34
CA VAL A 54 -5.02 -14.38 2.64
C VAL A 54 -5.22 -15.66 3.44
N VAL A 55 -6.06 -16.56 2.92
CA VAL A 55 -6.32 -17.87 3.50
C VAL A 55 -5.52 -18.92 2.72
N PRO A 56 -4.81 -19.86 3.38
CA PRO A 56 -4.09 -20.92 2.68
C PRO A 56 -4.99 -21.68 1.70
N GLY A 57 -4.52 -21.85 0.46
CA GLY A 57 -5.26 -22.53 -0.60
C GLY A 57 -6.44 -21.74 -1.21
N GLY A 58 -6.70 -20.51 -0.73
CA GLY A 58 -7.73 -19.62 -1.27
C GLY A 58 -7.15 -18.43 -2.02
N ALA A 59 -8.01 -17.72 -2.76
CA ALA A 59 -7.67 -16.43 -3.36
C ALA A 59 -7.57 -15.36 -2.26
N ALA A 60 -6.62 -14.43 -2.42
CA ALA A 60 -6.54 -13.26 -1.56
C ALA A 60 -7.75 -12.35 -1.80
N LYS A 61 -8.39 -11.90 -0.71
CA LYS A 61 -9.47 -10.91 -0.76
C LYS A 61 -8.94 -9.56 -0.26
N VAL A 62 -8.95 -8.54 -1.10
CA VAL A 62 -8.58 -7.18 -0.69
C VAL A 62 -9.64 -6.64 0.28
N LEU A 63 -9.19 -6.11 1.41
CA LEU A 63 -10.01 -5.48 2.43
C LEU A 63 -9.94 -3.96 2.33
N ALA A 64 -8.76 -3.42 1.97
CA ALA A 64 -8.56 -2.00 1.68
C ALA A 64 -7.38 -1.83 0.71
N ASN A 65 -7.48 -0.85 -0.18
CA ASN A 65 -6.39 -0.43 -1.06
C ASN A 65 -6.41 1.09 -1.19
N ALA A 66 -5.56 1.74 -0.39
CA ALA A 66 -5.48 3.19 -0.34
C ALA A 66 -4.17 3.67 -0.96
N GLY A 67 -4.29 4.68 -1.82
CA GLY A 67 -3.15 5.36 -2.42
C GLY A 67 -3.17 6.85 -2.21
N THR A 68 -1.99 7.47 -2.38
CA THR A 68 -1.80 8.91 -2.14
C THR A 68 -2.06 9.28 -0.67
N ILE A 69 -1.65 8.38 0.24
CA ILE A 69 -1.78 8.59 1.68
C ILE A 69 -0.50 9.17 2.27
N SER A 70 -0.67 9.98 3.31
CA SER A 70 0.41 10.55 4.12
C SER A 70 0.57 9.78 5.46
N ASP A 71 0.13 10.41 6.53
CA ASP A 71 0.19 10.02 7.94
C ASP A 71 -0.86 8.98 8.37
N THR A 72 -1.63 8.41 7.43
CA THR A 72 -2.79 7.55 7.72
C THR A 72 -2.52 6.04 7.59
N LEU A 73 -1.28 5.62 7.31
CA LEU A 73 -0.90 4.20 7.16
C LEU A 73 -1.36 3.32 8.34
N CYS A 74 -1.11 3.79 9.56
CA CYS A 74 -1.49 3.08 10.79
C CYS A 74 -3.01 3.02 10.92
N THR A 75 -3.68 4.18 10.96
CA THR A 75 -5.14 4.28 11.15
C THR A 75 -5.91 3.47 10.12
N LEU A 76 -5.53 3.53 8.84
CA LEU A 76 -6.16 2.73 7.78
C LEU A 76 -6.03 1.22 8.04
N THR A 77 -4.85 0.78 8.48
CA THR A 77 -4.57 -0.63 8.74
C THR A 77 -5.37 -1.11 9.95
N ASP A 78 -5.39 -0.32 11.03
CA ASP A 78 -6.12 -0.63 12.26
C ASP A 78 -7.63 -0.69 12.01
N ASP A 79 -8.19 0.26 11.25
CA ASP A 79 -9.60 0.30 10.88
C ASP A 79 -9.99 -0.90 10.00
N ALA A 80 -9.18 -1.20 8.97
CA ALA A 80 -9.41 -2.36 8.10
C ALA A 80 -9.39 -3.68 8.91
N PHE A 81 -8.47 -3.79 9.87
CA PHE A 81 -8.43 -4.92 10.81
C PHE A 81 -9.61 -4.91 11.79
N ALA A 82 -10.15 -3.77 12.18
CA ALA A 82 -11.37 -3.68 12.98
C ALA A 82 -12.64 -4.07 12.18
N GLY A 83 -12.52 -4.36 10.88
CA GLY A 83 -13.65 -4.62 10.00
C GLY A 83 -14.45 -3.36 9.65
N GLN A 84 -13.89 -2.18 9.97
CA GLN A 84 -14.39 -0.91 9.51
C GLN A 84 -13.91 -0.75 8.06
N VAL A 85 -14.80 -0.34 7.15
CA VAL A 85 -14.35 0.22 5.87
C VAL A 85 -13.88 1.63 6.22
N PRO A 86 -12.56 1.89 6.26
CA PRO A 86 -12.09 3.23 6.62
C PRO A 86 -12.63 4.18 5.55
N PRO A 87 -13.27 5.31 5.90
CA PRO A 87 -13.49 6.35 4.90
C PRO A 87 -12.11 6.71 4.35
N TYR A 88 -11.89 6.45 3.06
CA TYR A 88 -10.61 6.79 2.46
C TYR A 88 -10.34 8.28 2.71
N PRO A 89 -9.13 8.66 3.17
CA PRO A 89 -8.82 10.05 3.44
C PRO A 89 -9.14 10.95 2.24
N PRO A 90 -9.62 12.19 2.45
CA PRO A 90 -9.87 13.11 1.35
C PRO A 90 -8.65 13.24 0.44
N GLY A 91 -8.84 13.05 -0.87
CA GLY A 91 -7.76 13.16 -1.87
C GLY A 91 -7.04 11.85 -2.23
N THR A 92 -7.35 10.74 -1.56
CA THR A 92 -6.88 9.42 -2.03
C THR A 92 -7.63 8.99 -3.28
N TRP A 93 -6.93 8.41 -4.25
CA TRP A 93 -7.60 7.67 -5.32
C TRP A 93 -8.13 6.37 -4.74
N ALA A 94 -9.41 6.36 -4.37
CA ALA A 94 -10.08 5.12 -3.98
C ALA A 94 -9.96 4.14 -5.15
N ALA A 95 -9.29 3.00 -4.93
CA ALA A 95 -9.42 1.89 -5.85
C ALA A 95 -10.88 1.41 -5.74
N SER A 96 -11.67 1.71 -6.76
CA SER A 96 -13.06 1.28 -6.91
C SER A 96 -13.17 -0.23 -6.96
N ASP A 97 -14.17 -0.77 -6.26
CA ASP A 97 -14.78 -2.10 -6.34
C ASP A 97 -13.83 -3.29 -6.64
N PHE A 98 -13.45 -4.03 -5.60
CA PHE A 98 -12.85 -5.37 -5.69
C PHE A 98 -13.90 -6.47 -5.56
#